data_AF-A0A4U1BUW0-F1
#
_entry.id   AF-A0A4U1BUW0-F1
#
_cell.length_a   1.000
_cell.length_b   1.000
_cell.length_c   1.000
_cell.angle_alpha   90.00
_cell.angle_beta   90.00
_cell.angle_gamma   90.00
#
_symmetry.space_group_name_H-M   'P 1'
#
loop_
_entity.id
_entity.type
_entity.pdbx_description
1 polymer ?
#
loop_
_entity_poly.entity_id
_entity_poly.type
_entity_poly.pdbx_seq_one_letter_code
_entity_poly.pdbx_strand_id
1 'polypeptide(L)'
;MRKGLLFIFLIFIGLSSFSQVLPNFKQIKLNKRVHFKEAEPAVNLTIAYLFNTPIDKKNKARAEAGQFLLKWMNGTPDYTFYLEEKETSYFNTDADLMLMYMAGLTKFSLENRDLKDQKIKILGALNIVLPYLNNQEDKKTWGTDLWQLNEAHQKSKLSTYLYPSNN
;
A
#
# COMPACT_ATOMS: atom_id res chain seq x y z
N MET A 1 48.77 -10.78 -34.54
CA MET A 1 48.55 -11.14 -33.13
C MET A 1 47.49 -10.22 -32.56
N ARG A 2 46.36 -10.82 -32.19
CA ARG A 2 45.13 -10.18 -31.69
C ARG A 2 45.44 -9.39 -30.41
N LYS A 3 45.30 -8.07 -30.43
CA LYS A 3 45.27 -7.27 -29.21
C LYS A 3 43.83 -6.87 -28.92
N GLY A 4 43.25 -7.59 -27.98
CA GLY A 4 42.25 -7.04 -27.08
C GLY A 4 40.84 -6.84 -27.64
N LEU A 5 40.17 -7.93 -28.00
CA LEU A 5 38.75 -8.05 -27.64
C LEU A 5 38.67 -7.95 -26.11
N LEU A 6 38.33 -6.79 -25.54
CA LEU A 6 38.01 -6.66 -24.11
C LEU A 6 37.17 -5.39 -23.86
N PHE A 7 36.09 -5.23 -24.62
CA PHE A 7 35.03 -4.26 -24.37
C PHE A 7 33.68 -4.96 -24.11
N ILE A 8 33.72 -6.11 -23.43
CA ILE A 8 32.55 -6.86 -22.98
C ILE A 8 32.63 -6.96 -21.46
N PHE A 9 32.45 -5.85 -20.74
CA PHE A 9 32.35 -5.91 -19.28
C PHE A 9 31.61 -4.71 -18.68
N LEU A 10 30.38 -4.37 -19.09
CA LEU A 10 29.49 -3.51 -18.26
C LEU A 10 28.07 -3.36 -18.84
N ILE A 11 27.39 -4.46 -19.17
CA ILE A 11 25.92 -4.43 -19.35
C ILE A 11 25.32 -5.55 -18.51
N PHE A 12 25.46 -5.41 -17.19
CA PHE A 12 24.50 -5.94 -16.22
C PHE A 12 23.86 -4.72 -15.55
N ILE A 13 23.11 -3.94 -16.33
CA ILE A 13 22.11 -3.06 -15.73
C ILE A 13 21.08 -4.01 -15.15
N GLY A 14 21.11 -4.15 -13.82
CA GLY A 14 20.26 -5.05 -13.08
C GLY A 14 18.80 -4.80 -13.44
N LEU A 15 18.22 -5.74 -14.19
CA LEU A 15 16.79 -5.96 -14.14
C LEU A 15 16.51 -6.28 -12.67
N SER A 16 15.96 -5.29 -11.95
CA SER A 16 15.43 -5.49 -10.61
C SER A 16 14.21 -6.39 -10.75
N SER A 17 14.44 -7.68 -10.92
CA SER A 17 13.39 -8.68 -10.75
C SER A 17 12.98 -8.57 -9.29
N PHE A 18 11.81 -7.98 -9.06
CA PHE A 18 11.17 -7.97 -7.75
C PHE A 18 10.74 -9.41 -7.40
N SER A 19 11.71 -10.26 -7.06
CA SER A 19 11.50 -11.58 -6.48
C SER A 19 11.17 -11.42 -5.00
N GLN A 20 10.14 -10.64 -4.68
CA GLN A 20 9.60 -10.59 -3.34
C GLN A 20 8.81 -11.87 -3.10
N VAL A 21 9.20 -12.63 -2.07
CA VAL A 21 8.55 -13.89 -1.72
C VAL A 21 7.17 -13.58 -1.16
N LEU A 22 6.13 -13.81 -1.96
CA LEU A 22 4.75 -13.76 -1.48
C LEU A 22 4.42 -15.02 -0.65
N PRO A 23 3.60 -14.88 0.40
CA PRO A 23 3.10 -16.03 1.14
C PRO A 23 2.31 -16.98 0.23
N ASN A 24 2.33 -18.28 0.54
CA ASN A 24 1.40 -19.21 -0.06
C ASN A 24 0.00 -19.03 0.55
N PHE A 25 -0.78 -18.09 -0.01
CA PHE A 25 -2.09 -17.70 0.51
C PHE A 25 -3.07 -18.87 0.68
N LYS A 26 -2.94 -19.92 -0.13
CA LYS A 26 -3.80 -21.12 -0.05
C LYS A 26 -3.60 -21.91 1.24
N GLN A 27 -2.43 -21.81 1.86
CA GLN A 27 -2.10 -22.51 3.11
C GLN A 27 -2.47 -21.70 4.36
N ILE A 28 -2.78 -20.40 4.20
CA ILE A 28 -3.12 -19.52 5.32
C ILE A 28 -4.62 -19.63 5.60
N LYS A 29 -4.97 -20.09 6.80
CA LYS A 29 -6.35 -20.16 7.27
C LYS A 29 -6.77 -18.80 7.83
N LEU A 30 -8.02 -18.40 7.61
CA LEU A 30 -8.61 -17.14 8.13
C LEU A 30 -10.07 -17.40 8.53
N ASN A 31 -10.27 -18.33 9.47
CA ASN A 31 -11.60 -18.78 9.91
C ASN A 31 -11.73 -18.94 11.43
N LYS A 32 -10.67 -18.62 12.19
CA LYS A 32 -10.66 -18.58 13.66
C LYS A 32 -9.87 -17.36 14.09
N ARG A 33 -10.21 -16.77 15.23
CA ARG A 33 -9.51 -15.61 15.82
C ARG A 33 -7.99 -15.77 15.79
N VAL A 34 -7.48 -16.91 16.28
CA VAL A 34 -6.03 -17.19 16.33
C VAL A 34 -5.37 -17.16 14.95
N HIS A 35 -6.05 -17.63 13.91
CA HIS A 35 -5.46 -17.67 12.57
C HIS A 35 -5.25 -16.27 11.98
N PHE A 36 -6.10 -15.29 12.30
CA PHE A 36 -5.89 -13.90 11.87
C PHE A 36 -4.64 -13.32 12.52
N LYS A 37 -4.40 -13.63 13.80
CA LYS A 37 -3.19 -13.21 14.50
C LYS A 37 -1.93 -13.84 13.90
N GLU A 38 -1.96 -15.15 13.69
CA GLU A 38 -0.86 -15.90 13.07
C GLU A 38 -0.57 -15.47 11.63
N ALA A 39 -1.55 -14.91 10.92
CA ALA A 39 -1.40 -14.40 9.57
C ALA A 39 -0.77 -12.99 9.48
N GLU A 40 -0.60 -12.26 10.59
CA GLU A 40 -0.01 -10.91 10.57
C GLU A 40 1.37 -10.84 9.86
N PRO A 41 2.31 -11.79 10.02
CA PRO A 41 3.56 -11.80 9.26
C PRO A 41 3.34 -11.91 7.75
N ALA A 42 2.38 -12.73 7.32
CA ALA A 42 2.02 -12.84 5.91
C ALA A 42 1.40 -11.54 5.39
N VAL A 43 0.56 -10.88 6.19
CA VAL A 43 -0.02 -9.57 5.86
C VAL A 43 1.08 -8.52 5.68
N ASN A 44 2.10 -8.49 6.53
CA ASN A 44 3.25 -7.59 6.38
C ASN A 44 4.01 -7.84 5.07
N LEU A 45 4.25 -9.10 4.70
CA LEU A 45 4.88 -9.44 3.42
C LEU A 45 4.02 -9.03 2.22
N THR A 46 2.70 -9.25 2.30
CA THR A 46 1.73 -8.80 1.29
C THR A 46 1.76 -7.29 1.12
N ILE A 47 1.72 -6.53 2.22
CA ILE A 47 1.80 -5.06 2.21
C ILE A 47 3.12 -4.60 1.59
N ALA A 48 4.24 -5.19 2.01
CA ALA A 48 5.55 -4.87 1.45
C ALA A 48 5.57 -5.11 -0.08
N TYR A 49 5.04 -6.23 -0.55
CA TYR A 49 4.90 -6.51 -1.98
C TYR A 49 4.08 -5.44 -2.70
N LEU A 50 2.94 -5.03 -2.15
CA LEU A 50 2.07 -4.00 -2.76
C LEU A 50 2.78 -2.64 -2.87
N PHE A 51 3.56 -2.24 -1.86
CA PHE A 51 4.29 -0.97 -1.85
C PHE A 51 5.62 -0.99 -2.64
N ASN A 52 6.18 -2.17 -2.91
CA ASN A 52 7.43 -2.32 -3.65
C ASN A 52 7.23 -2.73 -5.11
N THR A 53 5.98 -2.89 -5.56
CA THR A 53 5.66 -3.18 -6.96
C THR A 53 4.79 -2.06 -7.53
N PRO A 54 4.93 -1.70 -8.81
CA PRO A 54 4.05 -0.72 -9.43
C PRO A 54 2.61 -1.23 -9.52
N ILE A 55 1.65 -0.31 -9.61
CA ILE A 55 0.26 -0.66 -9.91
C ILE A 55 0.19 -1.23 -11.33
N ASP A 56 -0.15 -2.51 -11.42
CA ASP A 56 -0.34 -3.21 -12.69
C ASP A 56 -1.56 -4.14 -12.59
N LYS A 57 -2.63 -3.79 -13.30
CA LYS A 57 -3.89 -4.54 -13.35
C LYS A 57 -3.75 -5.93 -13.99
N LYS A 58 -2.67 -6.17 -14.75
CA LYS A 58 -2.39 -7.47 -15.36
C LYS A 58 -1.57 -8.38 -14.44
N ASN A 59 -1.04 -7.85 -13.34
CA ASN A 59 -0.25 -8.61 -12.39
C ASN A 59 -1.15 -9.46 -11.48
N LYS A 60 -1.24 -10.76 -11.80
CA LYS A 60 -2.01 -11.74 -11.02
C LYS A 60 -1.55 -11.84 -9.56
N ALA A 61 -0.24 -11.80 -9.31
CA ALA A 61 0.30 -11.89 -7.95
C ALA A 61 -0.11 -10.67 -7.10
N ARG A 62 -0.18 -9.48 -7.71
CA ARG A 62 -0.71 -8.28 -7.07
C ARG A 62 -2.21 -8.39 -6.77
N ALA A 63 -2.99 -8.94 -7.70
CA ALA A 63 -4.41 -9.20 -7.48
C ALA A 63 -4.64 -10.19 -6.32
N GLU A 64 -3.87 -11.28 -6.26
CA GLU A 64 -3.93 -12.26 -5.16
C GLU A 64 -3.52 -11.64 -3.81
N ALA A 65 -2.47 -10.82 -3.81
CA ALA A 65 -2.03 -10.07 -2.64
C ALA A 65 -3.14 -9.13 -2.12
N GLY A 66 -3.79 -8.39 -3.01
CA GLY A 66 -4.91 -7.52 -2.64
C GLY A 66 -6.10 -8.30 -2.07
N GLN A 67 -6.47 -9.41 -2.70
CA GLN A 67 -7.55 -10.28 -2.19
C GLN A 67 -7.25 -10.85 -0.80
N PHE A 68 -6.02 -11.30 -0.57
CA PHE A 68 -5.59 -11.79 0.73
C PHE A 68 -5.68 -10.71 1.80
N LEU A 69 -5.16 -9.51 1.51
CA LEU A 69 -5.22 -8.36 2.41
C LEU A 69 -6.67 -8.02 2.79
N LEU A 70 -7.56 -7.88 1.80
CA LEU A 70 -8.97 -7.58 2.03
C LEU A 70 -9.66 -8.65 2.88
N LYS A 71 -9.39 -9.93 2.60
CA LYS A 71 -9.93 -11.05 3.39
C LYS A 71 -9.46 -11.00 4.84
N TRP A 72 -8.20 -10.67 5.09
CA TRP A 72 -7.68 -10.51 6.43
C TRP A 72 -8.29 -9.29 7.13
N MET A 73 -8.34 -8.13 6.47
CA MET A 73 -8.91 -6.90 7.01
C MET A 73 -10.37 -7.07 7.42
N ASN A 74 -11.17 -7.79 6.61
CA ASN A 74 -12.59 -8.00 6.86
C ASN A 74 -12.88 -8.99 8.00
N GLY A 75 -11.92 -9.86 8.35
CA GLY A 75 -12.15 -10.93 9.32
C GLY A 75 -11.34 -10.83 10.60
N THR A 76 -10.33 -9.96 10.65
CA THR A 76 -9.48 -9.83 11.83
C THR A 76 -10.29 -9.29 13.02
N PRO A 77 -10.27 -9.96 14.17
CA PRO A 77 -11.06 -9.53 15.33
C PRO A 77 -10.29 -8.59 16.27
N ASP A 78 -9.01 -8.35 15.97
CA ASP A 78 -8.10 -7.55 16.81
C ASP A 78 -7.92 -6.12 16.24
N TYR A 79 -8.35 -5.87 15.00
CA TYR A 79 -8.30 -4.56 14.38
C TYR A 79 -9.68 -4.20 13.82
N THR A 80 -10.00 -2.91 13.89
CA THR A 80 -11.19 -2.34 13.25
C THR A 80 -10.74 -1.24 12.31
N PHE A 81 -11.10 -1.39 11.04
CA PHE A 81 -10.75 -0.44 9.99
C PHE A 81 -11.98 0.39 9.62
N TYR A 82 -11.97 1.67 9.99
CA TYR A 82 -13.02 2.60 9.57
C TYR A 82 -12.67 3.19 8.20
N LEU A 83 -13.51 2.86 7.22
CA LEU A 83 -13.41 3.32 5.85
C LEU A 83 -14.53 4.36 5.61
N GLU A 84 -14.36 5.53 6.21
CA GLU A 84 -15.34 6.61 6.09
C GLU A 84 -15.24 7.29 4.72
N GLU A 85 -16.39 7.75 4.19
CA GLU A 85 -16.48 8.35 2.85
C GLU A 85 -15.54 9.56 2.70
N LYS A 86 -15.42 10.38 3.74
CA LYS A 86 -14.59 11.60 3.70
C LYS A 86 -13.10 11.31 3.42
N GLU A 87 -12.58 10.15 3.84
CA GLU A 87 -11.20 9.73 3.55
C GLU A 87 -11.11 8.84 2.31
N THR A 88 -12.12 8.02 2.05
CA THR A 88 -12.09 7.04 0.97
C THR A 88 -12.46 7.65 -0.38
N SER A 89 -13.17 8.77 -0.41
CA SER A 89 -13.54 9.50 -1.63
C SER A 89 -12.33 9.89 -2.48
N TYR A 90 -11.19 10.21 -1.86
CA TYR A 90 -9.93 10.50 -2.57
C TYR A 90 -9.40 9.33 -3.40
N PHE A 91 -9.83 8.11 -3.12
CA PHE A 91 -9.31 6.88 -3.74
C PHE A 91 -10.37 6.08 -4.50
N ASN A 92 -11.60 6.60 -4.62
CA ASN A 92 -12.73 5.86 -5.17
C ASN A 92 -12.76 5.79 -6.71
N THR A 93 -11.91 6.56 -7.39
CA THR A 93 -11.84 6.59 -8.86
C THR A 93 -11.26 5.30 -9.45
N ASP A 94 -10.50 4.54 -8.66
CA ASP A 94 -9.85 3.31 -9.08
C ASP A 94 -9.67 2.33 -7.90
N ALA A 95 -10.03 1.07 -8.12
CA ALA A 95 -9.94 0.03 -7.08
C ALA A 95 -8.50 -0.20 -6.59
N ASP A 96 -7.48 -0.02 -7.42
CA ASP A 96 -6.08 -0.14 -7.00
C ASP A 96 -5.66 1.02 -6.09
N LEU A 97 -6.19 2.22 -6.30
CA LEU A 97 -5.95 3.37 -5.41
C LEU A 97 -6.56 3.10 -4.03
N MET A 98 -7.81 2.61 -4.01
CA MET A 98 -8.48 2.19 -2.78
C MET A 98 -7.71 1.08 -2.04
N LEU A 99 -7.25 0.07 -2.78
CA LEU A 99 -6.44 -1.02 -2.23
C LEU A 99 -5.16 -0.48 -1.58
N MET A 100 -4.49 0.48 -2.20
CA MET A 100 -3.28 1.08 -1.62
C MET A 100 -3.57 1.87 -0.35
N TYR A 101 -4.67 2.62 -0.31
CA TYR A 101 -5.11 3.29 0.92
C TYR A 101 -5.33 2.27 2.06
N MET A 102 -6.05 1.19 1.78
CA MET A 102 -6.30 0.11 2.73
C MET A 102 -5.01 -0.59 3.19
N ALA A 103 -4.05 -0.80 2.28
CA ALA A 103 -2.72 -1.34 2.61
C ALA A 103 -1.94 -0.41 3.53
N GLY A 104 -1.98 0.90 3.28
CA GLY A 104 -1.35 1.91 4.14
C GLY A 104 -1.98 1.96 5.53
N LEU A 105 -3.31 1.93 5.60
CA LEU A 105 -4.05 1.91 6.86
C LEU A 105 -3.75 0.66 7.68
N THR A 106 -3.66 -0.50 7.01
CA THR A 106 -3.27 -1.76 7.65
C THR A 106 -1.84 -1.70 8.16
N LYS A 107 -0.89 -1.23 7.33
CA LYS A 107 0.51 -1.09 7.71
C LYS A 107 0.67 -0.24 8.95
N PHE A 108 0.09 0.96 8.95
CA PHE A 108 0.19 1.89 10.06
C PHE A 108 -0.45 1.31 11.33
N SER A 109 -1.58 0.60 11.21
CA SER A 109 -2.27 -0.02 12.35
C SER A 109 -1.48 -1.18 12.95
N LEU A 110 -0.81 -2.00 12.13
CA LEU A 110 0.05 -3.10 12.61
C LEU A 110 1.30 -2.59 13.34
N GLU A 111 1.83 -1.45 12.90
CA GLU A 111 2.99 -0.78 13.51
C GLU A 111 2.62 0.01 14.78
N ASN A 112 1.35 0.42 14.92
CA ASN A 112 0.87 1.27 16.02
C ASN A 112 -0.37 0.64 16.69
N ARG A 113 -0.23 -0.59 17.19
CA ARG A 113 -1.34 -1.43 17.67
C ARG A 113 -2.19 -0.80 18.77
N ASP A 114 -1.56 -0.07 19.68
CA ASP A 114 -2.23 0.54 20.84
C ASP A 114 -2.85 1.91 20.53
N LEU A 115 -2.60 2.45 19.34
CA LEU A 115 -3.16 3.73 18.93
C LEU A 115 -4.66 3.59 18.66
N LYS A 116 -5.47 4.41 19.34
CA LYS A 116 -6.94 4.43 19.17
C LYS A 116 -7.44 5.60 18.33
N ASP A 117 -6.66 6.68 18.25
CA ASP A 117 -7.06 7.87 17.50
C ASP A 117 -7.11 7.57 16.00
N GLN A 118 -8.31 7.63 15.45
CA GLN A 118 -8.58 7.33 14.05
C GLN A 118 -7.96 8.39 13.11
N LYS A 119 -7.94 9.67 13.49
CA LYS A 119 -7.34 10.73 12.68
C LYS A 119 -5.84 10.50 12.55
N ILE A 120 -5.17 10.12 13.63
CA ILE A 120 -3.73 9.80 13.58
C ILE A 120 -3.47 8.59 12.70
N LYS A 121 -4.32 7.54 12.76
CA LYS A 121 -4.21 6.38 11.85
C LYS A 121 -4.33 6.74 10.38
N ILE A 122 -5.32 7.57 10.05
CA ILE A 122 -5.56 8.04 8.68
C ILE A 122 -4.36 8.85 8.19
N LEU A 123 -3.91 9.84 8.96
CA LEU A 123 -2.75 10.66 8.59
C LEU A 123 -1.49 9.81 8.41
N GLY A 124 -1.27 8.85 9.31
CA GLY A 124 -0.20 7.86 9.21
C GLY A 124 -0.27 7.03 7.93
N ALA A 125 -1.45 6.51 7.59
CA ALA A 125 -1.69 5.76 6.36
C ALA A 125 -1.39 6.60 5.12
N LEU A 126 -1.84 7.85 5.09
CA LEU A 126 -1.64 8.75 3.96
C LEU A 126 -0.17 9.14 3.77
N ASN A 127 0.58 9.34 4.85
CA ASN A 127 2.03 9.57 4.80
C ASN A 127 2.80 8.36 4.22
N ILE A 128 2.23 7.16 4.27
CA ILE A 128 2.79 5.96 3.62
C ILE A 128 2.36 5.91 2.14
N VAL A 129 1.08 6.16 1.87
CA VAL A 129 0.45 5.88 0.57
C VAL A 129 0.77 6.95 -0.47
N LEU A 130 0.70 8.23 -0.11
CA LEU A 130 0.85 9.32 -1.07
C LEU A 130 2.24 9.35 -1.72
N PRO A 131 3.37 9.14 -1.01
CA PRO A 131 4.68 8.99 -1.65
C PRO A 131 4.72 7.87 -2.68
N TYR A 132 4.17 6.69 -2.34
CA TYR A 132 4.13 5.55 -3.25
C TYR A 132 3.30 5.84 -4.51
N LEU A 133 2.12 6.43 -4.34
CA LEU A 133 1.23 6.80 -5.45
C LEU A 133 1.89 7.86 -6.33
N ASN A 134 2.51 8.88 -5.73
CA ASN A 134 3.19 9.95 -6.44
C ASN A 134 4.37 9.45 -7.29
N ASN A 135 4.97 8.32 -6.89
CA ASN A 135 6.06 7.67 -7.63
C ASN A 135 5.56 6.73 -8.76
N GLN A 136 4.26 6.51 -8.92
CA GLN A 136 3.74 5.71 -10.04
C GLN A 136 3.93 6.45 -11.37
N GLU A 137 4.26 5.72 -12.43
CA GLU A 137 4.42 6.31 -13.77
C GLU A 137 3.09 6.83 -14.33
N ASP A 138 2.03 6.04 -14.21
CA ASP A 138 0.69 6.39 -14.68
C ASP A 138 -0.18 6.93 -13.54
N LYS A 139 -0.64 8.18 -13.69
CA LYS A 139 -1.55 8.87 -12.76
C LYS A 139 -2.86 9.30 -13.43
N LYS A 140 -3.19 8.75 -14.61
CA LYS A 140 -4.38 9.17 -15.37
C LYS A 140 -5.72 8.94 -14.65
N THR A 141 -5.72 8.04 -13.66
CA THR A 141 -6.90 7.70 -12.86
C THR A 141 -7.05 8.57 -11.62
N TRP A 142 -6.10 9.48 -11.34
CA TRP A 142 -6.21 10.41 -10.23
C TRP A 142 -7.31 11.44 -10.50
N GLY A 143 -8.28 11.51 -9.59
CA GLY A 143 -9.21 12.62 -9.54
C GLY A 143 -8.55 13.91 -9.03
N THR A 144 -9.22 15.04 -9.22
CA THR A 144 -8.79 16.36 -8.72
C THR A 144 -8.52 16.32 -7.22
N ASP A 145 -9.39 15.67 -6.46
CA ASP A 145 -9.27 15.62 -4.99
C ASP A 145 -8.02 14.86 -4.53
N LEU A 146 -7.63 13.79 -5.23
CA LEU A 146 -6.39 13.06 -4.93
C LEU A 146 -5.14 13.90 -5.25
N TRP A 147 -5.18 14.66 -6.35
CA TRP A 147 -4.12 15.62 -6.67
C TRP A 147 -3.96 16.66 -5.56
N GLN A 148 -5.06 17.27 -5.12
CA GLN A 148 -5.05 18.26 -4.04
C GLN A 148 -4.56 17.66 -2.71
N LEU A 149 -4.98 16.43 -2.39
CA LEU A 149 -4.52 15.70 -1.22
C LEU A 149 -3.00 15.46 -1.25
N ASN A 150 -2.47 15.01 -2.39
CA ASN A 150 -1.03 14.80 -2.57
C ASN A 150 -0.24 16.11 -2.49
N GLU A 151 -0.75 17.20 -3.07
CA GLU A 151 -0.13 18.51 -2.93
C GLU A 151 -0.09 18.98 -1.46
N ALA A 152 -1.18 18.80 -0.73
CA ALA A 152 -1.23 19.13 0.69
C ALA A 152 -0.19 18.33 1.48
N HIS A 153 -0.01 17.04 1.16
CA HIS A 153 1.05 16.20 1.71
C HIS A 153 2.45 16.73 1.37
N GLN A 154 2.75 17.03 0.11
CA GLN A 154 4.04 17.57 -0.32
C GLN A 154 4.37 18.92 0.36
N LYS A 155 3.34 19.72 0.65
CA LYS A 155 3.46 21.01 1.36
C LYS A 155 3.48 20.85 2.89
N SER A 156 3.49 19.63 3.44
CA SER A 156 3.38 19.35 4.88
C SER A 156 2.12 19.93 5.56
N LYS A 157 1.03 20.06 4.79
CA LYS A 157 -0.27 20.62 5.21
C LYS A 157 -1.40 19.58 5.26
N LEU A 158 -1.06 18.29 5.21
CA LEU A 158 -2.03 17.20 5.13
C LEU A 158 -3.06 17.22 6.28
N SER A 159 -2.60 17.40 7.52
CA SER A 159 -3.49 17.43 8.69
C SER A 159 -4.49 18.58 8.62
N THR A 160 -4.02 19.78 8.28
CA THR A 160 -4.88 20.97 8.16
C THR A 160 -5.82 20.90 6.96
N TYR A 161 -5.42 20.17 5.90
CA TYR A 161 -6.25 19.96 4.72
C TYR A 161 -7.42 19.02 4.99
N LEU A 162 -7.17 17.90 5.69
CA LEU A 162 -8.21 16.92 6.02
C LEU A 162 -9.09 17.34 7.20
N TYR A 163 -8.49 18.04 8.16
CA TYR A 163 -9.16 18.45 9.40
C TYR A 163 -8.94 19.95 9.62
N PRO A 164 -9.54 20.80 8.76
CA PRO A 164 -9.50 22.24 8.98
C PRO A 164 -10.13 22.56 10.33
N SER A 165 -9.49 23.42 11.12
CA SER A 165 -10.12 23.96 12.33
C SER A 165 -11.36 24.73 11.89
N ASN A 166 -12.55 24.20 12.21
CA ASN A 166 -13.78 24.98 12.06
C ASN A 166 -13.66 26.17 13.03
N ASN A 167 -13.58 27.39 12.48
CA ASN A 167 -13.86 28.61 13.22
C ASN A 167 -15.38 28.81 13.31
#